data_AF-A0AA41DAL7-F1
#
_entry.id   AF-A0AA41DAL7-F1
#
_cell.length_a   1.000
_cell.length_b   1.000
_cell.length_c   1.000
_cell.angle_alpha   90.00
_cell.angle_beta   90.00
_cell.angle_gamma   90.00
#
_symmetry.space_group_name_H-M   'P 1'
#
loop_
_entity.id
_entity.type
_entity.pdbx_description
1 polymer ?
#
loop_
_entity_poly.entity_id
_entity_poly.type
_entity_poly.pdbx_seq_one_letter_code
_entity_poly.pdbx_strand_id
1 'polypeptide(L)'
;MTTMAFYKKQHNEKYGVWYPTAITVGQPVATKKVAQRLSAMCTVTYADVMAVLGELPGVMAELMSQGRSVRLDGLGTFRYTLATKGVTNEDEFDFQKQVRAVRVQFVPQREGAQTKGSTSTRGLVPSDIEWMVYDASLEASGGASAGGGTDEGEGGSPL
;
A
#
# COMPACT_ATOMS: atom_id res chain seq x y z
N MET A 1 0.44 19.44 12.58
CA MET A 1 1.39 19.10 11.50
C MET A 1 0.58 19.11 10.22
N THR A 2 0.93 19.95 9.26
CA THR A 2 0.27 19.93 7.95
C THR A 2 0.61 18.63 7.24
N THR A 3 -0.41 17.88 6.81
CA THR A 3 -0.21 16.63 6.07
C THR A 3 -0.10 16.97 4.58
N MET A 4 1.13 16.99 4.06
CA MET A 4 1.38 17.32 2.64
C MET A 4 1.54 16.05 1.79
N ALA A 5 0.94 16.04 0.60
CA ALA A 5 1.14 15.05 -0.45
C ALA A 5 1.51 15.71 -1.78
N PHE A 6 2.13 14.96 -2.68
CA PHE A 6 2.73 15.53 -3.89
C PHE A 6 2.13 14.93 -5.15
N TYR A 7 2.00 15.75 -6.18
CA TYR A 7 1.56 15.31 -7.52
C TYR A 7 2.41 15.93 -8.63
N LYS A 8 2.44 15.26 -9.78
CA LYS A 8 2.94 15.81 -11.05
C LYS A 8 1.85 15.82 -12.10
N LYS A 9 2.00 16.66 -13.12
CA LYS A 9 1.15 16.64 -14.31
C LYS A 9 1.70 15.60 -15.28
N GLN A 10 0.87 14.66 -15.70
CA GLN A 10 1.23 13.64 -16.68
C GLN A 10 0.32 13.73 -17.90
N HIS A 11 0.90 13.81 -19.09
CA HIS A 11 0.14 13.84 -20.34
C HIS A 11 -0.19 12.41 -20.78
N ASN A 12 -1.43 12.19 -21.21
CA ASN A 12 -1.86 10.96 -21.83
C ASN A 12 -2.00 11.20 -23.34
N GLU A 13 -1.04 10.69 -24.12
CA GLU A 13 -0.99 10.88 -25.57
C GLU A 13 -2.20 10.31 -26.30
N LYS A 14 -2.76 9.19 -25.83
CA LYS A 14 -3.93 8.55 -26.46
C LYS A 14 -5.17 9.43 -26.43
N TYR A 15 -5.30 10.25 -25.39
CA TYR A 15 -6.49 11.07 -25.16
C TYR A 15 -6.22 12.58 -25.27
N GLY A 16 -4.96 13.00 -25.43
CA GLY A 16 -4.57 14.41 -25.54
C GLY A 16 -4.85 15.24 -24.28
N VAL A 17 -4.91 14.62 -23.10
CA VAL A 17 -5.30 15.27 -21.83
C VAL A 17 -4.26 15.07 -20.74
N TRP A 18 -4.24 16.00 -19.78
CA TRP A 18 -3.34 15.98 -18.63
C TRP A 18 -4.05 15.47 -17.38
N TYR A 19 -3.40 14.56 -16.66
CA TYR A 19 -3.87 14.03 -15.39
C TYR A 19 -2.94 14.44 -14.24
N PRO A 20 -3.47 14.87 -13.08
CA PRO A 20 -2.69 14.91 -11.86
C PRO A 20 -2.37 13.46 -11.45
N THR A 21 -1.10 13.18 -11.23
CA THR A 21 -0.61 11.86 -10.83
C THR A 21 0.09 12.01 -9.49
N ALA A 22 -0.43 11.34 -8.47
CA ALA A 22 0.20 11.29 -7.16
C ALA A 22 1.61 10.70 -7.29
N ILE A 23 2.55 11.25 -6.54
CA ILE A 23 3.90 10.73 -6.48
C ILE A 23 4.35 10.55 -5.03
N THR A 24 5.28 9.63 -4.83
CA THR A 24 6.00 9.44 -3.58
C THR A 24 7.29 10.24 -3.62
N VAL A 25 7.59 10.94 -2.52
CA VAL A 25 8.79 11.78 -2.39
C VAL A 25 9.67 11.21 -1.28
N GLY A 26 10.99 11.21 -1.50
CA GLY A 26 11.97 10.63 -0.59
C GLY A 26 12.04 9.10 -0.61
N GLN A 27 12.85 8.55 0.30
CA GLN A 27 13.03 7.11 0.44
C GLN A 27 11.82 6.45 1.12
N PRO A 28 11.47 5.20 0.76
CA PRO A 28 10.43 4.44 1.44
C PRO A 28 10.68 4.39 2.96
N VAL A 29 9.63 4.65 3.75
CA VAL A 29 9.72 4.60 5.20
C VAL A 29 9.85 3.14 5.65
N ALA A 30 11.02 2.77 6.17
CA ALA A 30 11.29 1.41 6.65
C ALA A 30 10.52 1.08 7.94
N THR A 31 10.25 -0.21 8.18
CA THR A 31 9.56 -0.74 9.38
C THR A 31 10.17 -0.22 10.69
N LYS A 32 11.50 -0.07 10.74
CA LYS A 32 12.20 0.47 11.92
C LYS A 32 11.70 1.87 12.29
N LYS A 33 11.45 2.74 11.31
CA LYS A 33 10.97 4.10 11.56
C LYS A 33 9.51 4.10 12.03
N VAL A 34 8.69 3.23 11.47
CA VAL A 34 7.30 3.00 11.92
C VAL A 34 7.29 2.53 13.37
N ALA A 35 8.09 1.52 13.71
CA ALA A 35 8.18 0.98 15.06
C ALA A 35 8.68 2.01 16.08
N GLN A 36 9.68 2.83 15.73
CA GLN A 36 10.13 3.94 16.56
C GLN A 36 8.99 4.93 16.87
N ARG A 37 8.20 5.29 15.85
CA ARG A 37 7.09 6.24 16.03
C ARG A 37 5.97 5.65 16.86
N LEU A 38 5.64 4.37 16.66
CA LEU A 38 4.65 3.66 17.48
C LEU A 38 5.10 3.61 18.94
N SER A 39 6.33 3.15 19.21
CA SER A 39 6.86 3.08 20.58
C SER A 39 6.89 4.44 21.28
N ALA A 40 7.12 5.55 20.55
CA ALA A 40 7.04 6.89 21.13
C ALA A 40 5.61 7.34 21.50
N MET A 41 4.58 6.69 20.94
CA MET A 41 3.17 7.03 21.17
C MET A 41 2.50 6.12 22.20
N CYS A 42 3.16 5.07 22.67
CA CYS A 42 2.61 4.10 23.62
C CYS A 42 3.67 3.65 24.63
N THR A 43 3.32 2.75 25.54
CA THR A 43 4.21 2.27 26.60
C THR A 43 5.07 1.07 26.19
N VAL A 44 4.90 0.53 24.98
CA VAL A 44 5.69 -0.61 24.49
C VAL A 44 7.03 -0.16 23.91
N THR A 45 8.08 -0.95 24.13
CA THR A 45 9.42 -0.59 23.66
C THR A 45 9.54 -0.77 22.15
N TYR A 46 10.52 -0.11 21.55
CA TYR A 46 10.85 -0.29 20.13
C TYR A 46 11.10 -1.76 19.77
N ALA A 47 11.79 -2.50 20.65
CA ALA A 47 12.09 -3.91 20.46
C ALA A 47 10.80 -4.76 20.43
N ASP A 48 9.86 -4.50 21.34
CA ASP A 48 8.58 -5.21 21.39
C ASP A 48 7.74 -4.92 20.13
N VAL A 49 7.69 -3.66 19.68
CA VAL A 49 6.94 -3.31 18.46
C VAL A 49 7.54 -4.00 17.23
N MET A 50 8.88 -4.06 17.12
CA MET A 50 9.54 -4.78 16.03
C MET A 50 9.23 -6.27 16.06
N ALA A 51 9.19 -6.89 17.25
CA ALA A 51 8.83 -8.30 17.39
C ALA A 51 7.40 -8.55 16.91
N VAL A 52 6.43 -7.74 17.36
CA VAL A 52 5.02 -7.88 16.94
C VAL A 52 4.86 -7.68 15.43
N LEU A 53 5.48 -6.64 14.84
CA LEU A 53 5.39 -6.40 13.41
C LEU A 53 6.11 -7.49 12.57
N GLY A 54 7.13 -8.14 13.14
CA GLY A 54 7.84 -9.26 12.51
C GLY A 54 7.02 -10.55 12.47
N GLU A 55 6.27 -10.85 13.53
CA GLU A 55 5.42 -12.05 13.62
C GLU A 55 4.06 -11.90 12.93
N LEU A 56 3.56 -10.66 12.80
CA LEU A 56 2.24 -10.37 12.23
C LEU A 56 2.00 -11.04 10.85
N PRO A 57 2.93 -11.01 9.87
CA PRO A 57 2.73 -11.68 8.58
C PRO A 57 2.51 -13.19 8.71
N GLY A 58 3.21 -13.85 9.63
CA GLY A 58 3.07 -15.30 9.87
C GLY A 58 1.69 -15.65 10.42
N VAL A 59 1.25 -14.92 11.44
CA VAL A 59 -0.10 -15.06 12.03
C VAL A 59 -1.18 -14.80 10.98
N MET A 60 -1.02 -13.76 10.15
CA MET A 60 -1.96 -13.46 9.07
C MET A 60 -2.02 -14.58 8.03
N ALA A 61 -0.87 -15.12 7.62
CA ALA A 61 -0.80 -16.21 6.65
C ALA A 61 -1.50 -17.48 7.17
N GLU A 62 -1.28 -17.82 8.44
CA GLU A 62 -1.94 -18.94 9.12
C GLU A 62 -3.46 -18.78 9.10
N LEU A 63 -3.97 -17.65 9.59
CA LEU A 63 -5.42 -17.39 9.64
C LEU A 63 -6.06 -17.37 8.25
N MET A 64 -5.37 -16.79 7.26
CA MET A 64 -5.87 -16.75 5.88
C MET A 64 -5.87 -18.13 5.22
N SER A 65 -4.91 -19.00 5.54
CA SER A 65 -4.85 -20.38 5.02
C SER A 65 -6.07 -21.22 5.42
N GLN A 66 -6.73 -20.85 6.52
CA GLN A 66 -7.98 -21.45 6.99
C GLN A 66 -9.23 -20.94 6.22
N GLY A 67 -9.03 -20.22 5.12
CA GLY A 67 -10.11 -19.64 4.30
C GLY A 67 -10.74 -18.37 4.89
N ARG A 68 -10.10 -17.76 5.90
CA ARG A 68 -10.60 -16.54 6.56
C ARG A 68 -10.00 -15.29 5.91
N SER A 69 -10.70 -14.17 6.01
CA SER A 69 -10.09 -12.86 5.81
C SER A 69 -9.59 -12.31 7.14
N VAL A 70 -8.49 -11.55 7.11
CA VAL A 70 -7.94 -10.90 8.30
C VAL A 70 -8.17 -9.40 8.19
N ARG A 71 -8.91 -8.84 9.14
CA ARG A 71 -9.19 -7.40 9.22
C ARG A 71 -8.39 -6.80 10.37
N LEU A 72 -7.67 -5.72 10.07
CA LEU A 72 -7.01 -4.87 11.04
C LEU A 72 -7.74 -3.52 11.04
N ASP A 73 -8.37 -3.18 12.16
CA ASP A 73 -9.16 -1.95 12.27
C ASP A 73 -8.28 -0.71 12.05
N GLY A 74 -8.82 0.26 11.30
CA GLY A 74 -8.11 1.47 10.86
C GLY A 74 -7.17 1.26 9.67
N LEU A 75 -6.87 0.01 9.29
CA LEU A 75 -6.04 -0.32 8.12
C LEU A 75 -6.90 -0.87 6.99
N GLY A 76 -7.50 -2.05 7.19
CA GLY A 76 -8.26 -2.74 6.16
C GLY A 76 -8.25 -4.26 6.28
N THR A 77 -8.67 -4.91 5.21
CA THR A 77 -8.88 -6.36 5.16
C THR A 77 -7.99 -7.02 4.13
N PHE A 78 -7.35 -8.11 4.54
CA PHE A 78 -6.52 -8.98 3.71
C PHE A 78 -7.26 -10.28 3.43
N ARG A 79 -7.23 -10.74 2.18
CA ARG A 79 -7.79 -12.04 1.77
C ARG A 79 -7.05 -12.61 0.56
N TYR A 80 -7.15 -13.92 0.35
CA TYR A 80 -6.67 -14.53 -0.87
C TYR A 80 -7.56 -14.18 -2.06
N THR A 81 -6.94 -14.02 -3.22
CA THR A 81 -7.59 -14.00 -4.53
C THR A 81 -6.84 -14.93 -5.47
N LEU A 82 -7.53 -15.46 -6.47
CA LEU A 82 -6.93 -16.35 -7.45
C LEU A 82 -6.78 -15.59 -8.77
N ALA A 83 -5.58 -15.61 -9.33
CA ALA A 83 -5.39 -15.31 -10.74
C ALA A 83 -5.68 -16.60 -11.52
N THR A 84 -6.70 -16.58 -12.35
CA THR A 84 -7.18 -17.78 -13.05
C THR A 84 -7.26 -17.58 -14.57
N LYS A 85 -7.35 -18.69 -15.30
CA LYS A 85 -7.89 -18.72 -16.67
C LYS A 85 -9.25 -19.41 -16.67
N GLY A 86 -10.16 -18.97 -17.53
CA GLY A 86 -11.44 -19.63 -17.74
C GLY A 86 -11.33 -20.81 -18.70
N VAL A 87 -12.30 -21.72 -18.63
CA VAL A 87 -12.57 -22.76 -19.62
C VAL A 87 -14.02 -22.64 -20.08
N THR A 88 -14.32 -23.10 -21.30
CA THR A 88 -15.65 -22.95 -21.91
C THR A 88 -16.62 -24.04 -21.48
N ASN A 89 -16.14 -25.28 -21.32
CA ASN A 89 -16.93 -26.43 -20.88
C ASN A 89 -16.66 -26.72 -19.40
N GLU A 90 -17.70 -27.06 -18.64
CA GLU A 90 -17.57 -27.40 -17.21
C GLU A 90 -16.82 -28.71 -17.01
N ASP A 91 -16.96 -29.68 -17.91
CA ASP A 91 -16.24 -30.96 -17.85
C ASP A 91 -14.71 -30.80 -18.01
N GLU A 92 -14.25 -29.69 -18.57
CA GLU A 92 -12.82 -29.33 -18.67
C GLU A 92 -12.31 -28.59 -17.42
N PHE A 93 -13.18 -28.36 -16.43
CA PHE A 93 -12.83 -27.68 -15.20
C PHE A 93 -11.85 -28.51 -14.37
N ASP A 94 -10.69 -27.91 -14.09
CA ASP A 94 -9.66 -28.46 -13.23
C ASP A 94 -8.99 -27.29 -12.49
N PHE A 95 -9.03 -27.34 -11.17
CA PHE A 95 -8.52 -26.23 -10.36
C PHE A 95 -7.02 -25.98 -10.59
N GLN A 96 -6.21 -27.03 -10.70
CA GLN A 96 -4.76 -26.93 -10.85
C GLN A 96 -4.37 -26.39 -12.22
N LYS A 97 -5.14 -26.74 -13.26
CA LYS A 97 -4.93 -26.20 -14.60
C LYS A 97 -5.39 -24.75 -14.70
N GLN A 98 -6.44 -24.35 -13.98
CA GLN A 98 -7.08 -23.04 -14.15
C GLN A 98 -6.42 -21.97 -13.27
N VAL A 99 -5.90 -22.33 -12.11
CA VAL A 99 -5.20 -21.41 -11.20
C VAL A 99 -3.79 -21.15 -11.70
N ARG A 100 -3.48 -19.87 -11.92
CA ARG A 100 -2.14 -19.40 -12.28
C ARG A 100 -1.33 -18.98 -11.07
N ALA A 101 -1.98 -18.33 -10.10
CA ALA A 101 -1.34 -17.89 -8.87
C ALA A 101 -2.38 -17.63 -7.76
N VAL A 102 -1.97 -17.88 -6.52
CA VAL A 102 -2.64 -17.35 -5.33
C VAL A 102 -2.04 -15.96 -5.06
N ARG A 103 -2.90 -14.97 -4.87
CA ARG A 103 -2.52 -13.58 -4.57
C ARG A 103 -3.12 -13.18 -3.23
N VAL A 104 -2.49 -12.21 -2.57
CA VAL A 104 -3.09 -11.51 -1.43
C VAL A 104 -3.66 -10.19 -1.93
N GLN A 105 -4.94 -9.95 -1.66
CA GLN A 105 -5.57 -8.65 -1.89
C GLN A 105 -5.73 -7.92 -0.56
N PHE A 106 -5.19 -6.71 -0.48
CA PHE A 106 -5.49 -5.74 0.55
C PHE A 106 -6.63 -4.82 0.09
N VAL A 107 -7.66 -4.69 0.91
CA VAL A 107 -8.75 -3.73 0.72
C VAL A 107 -8.69 -2.73 1.88
N PRO A 108 -8.34 -1.46 1.62
CA PRO A 108 -8.27 -0.46 2.69
C PRO A 108 -9.65 -0.24 3.31
N GLN A 109 -9.67 -0.03 4.63
CA GLN A 109 -10.89 0.30 5.36
C GLN A 109 -11.55 1.54 4.74
N ARG A 110 -12.89 1.58 4.76
CA ARG A 110 -13.67 2.75 4.36
C ARG A 110 -14.52 3.15 5.55
N GLU A 111 -14.48 4.43 5.88
CA GLU A 111 -15.33 5.04 6.89
C GLU A 111 -16.33 5.97 6.18
N GLY A 112 -17.56 6.02 6.70
CA GLY A 112 -18.68 6.77 6.12
C GLY A 112 -19.70 5.90 5.38
N ALA A 113 -20.98 6.13 5.69
CA ALA A 113 -22.09 5.56 4.94
C ALA A 113 -22.09 6.09 3.50
N GLN A 114 -22.37 5.20 2.55
CA GLN A 114 -22.51 5.53 1.13
C GLN A 114 -23.86 6.24 0.88
N THR A 115 -24.04 7.42 1.48
CA THR A 115 -25.18 8.30 1.17
C THR A 115 -24.83 9.11 -0.07
N LYS A 116 -25.78 9.29 -1.00
CA LYS A 116 -25.61 10.15 -2.18
C LYS A 116 -25.05 11.52 -1.75
N GLY A 117 -23.81 11.83 -2.16
CA GLY A 117 -23.11 13.08 -1.82
C GLY A 117 -22.09 12.98 -0.67
N SER A 118 -21.97 11.84 0.01
CA SER A 118 -20.96 11.61 1.04
C SER A 118 -19.62 11.20 0.40
N THR A 119 -18.56 11.98 0.67
CA THR A 119 -17.19 11.59 0.33
C THR A 119 -16.75 10.53 1.33
N SER A 120 -16.75 9.26 0.91
CA SER A 120 -16.22 8.16 1.74
C SER A 120 -14.79 8.49 2.16
N THR A 121 -14.53 8.55 3.46
CA THR A 121 -13.17 8.70 3.98
C THR A 121 -12.50 7.33 3.87
N ARG A 122 -11.46 7.24 3.06
CA ARG A 122 -10.67 6.01 2.95
C ARG A 122 -9.71 5.97 4.14
N GLY A 123 -9.56 4.80 4.76
CA GLY A 123 -8.49 4.55 5.71
C GLY A 123 -7.15 4.91 5.09
N LEU A 124 -6.25 5.47 5.91
CA LEU A 124 -4.94 6.01 5.52
C LEU A 124 -4.95 7.31 4.70
N VAL A 125 -6.11 7.95 4.51
CA VAL A 125 -6.19 9.30 3.93
C VAL A 125 -6.65 10.28 5.02
N PRO A 126 -5.74 11.11 5.57
CA PRO A 126 -6.11 12.16 6.51
C PRO A 126 -7.12 13.15 5.90
N SER A 127 -8.02 13.68 6.71
CA SER A 127 -9.04 14.64 6.27
C SER A 127 -8.47 16.00 5.85
N ASP A 128 -7.26 16.32 6.29
CA ASP A 128 -6.57 17.60 6.13
C ASP A 128 -5.38 17.51 5.15
N ILE A 129 -5.42 16.57 4.20
CA ILE A 129 -4.34 16.39 3.23
C ILE A 129 -4.28 17.56 2.23
N GLU A 130 -3.12 18.20 2.14
CA GLU A 130 -2.84 19.27 1.19
C GLU A 130 -1.97 18.75 0.03
N TRP A 131 -2.41 18.96 -1.21
CA TRP A 131 -1.70 18.51 -2.39
C TRP A 131 -0.83 19.62 -2.98
N MET A 132 0.47 19.35 -3.10
CA MET A 132 1.45 20.27 -3.66
C MET A 132 2.02 19.74 -4.98
N VAL A 133 2.31 20.64 -5.91
CA VAL A 133 3.05 20.30 -7.12
C VAL A 133 4.45 19.87 -6.71
N TYR A 134 4.90 18.72 -7.18
CA TYR A 134 6.27 18.30 -6.97
C TYR A 134 7.23 19.15 -7.80
N ASP A 135 8.23 19.69 -7.12
CA ASP A 135 9.36 20.39 -7.74
C ASP A 135 10.66 19.71 -7.30
N ALA A 136 11.34 19.08 -8.25
CA ALA A 136 12.59 18.35 -8.02
C ALA A 136 13.72 19.27 -7.51
N SER A 137 13.62 20.59 -7.68
CA SER A 137 14.61 21.54 -7.15
C SER A 137 14.58 21.67 -5.62
N LEU A 138 13.49 21.23 -4.96
CA LEU A 138 13.35 21.28 -3.51
C LEU A 138 14.18 20.21 -2.77
N GLU A 139 14.56 19.12 -3.46
CA GLU A 139 15.39 18.04 -2.91
C GLU A 139 16.86 18.47 -2.67
N ALA A 140 17.32 19.55 -3.31
CA ALA A 140 18.72 20.00 -3.27
C ALA A 140 19.13 20.71 -1.97
N SER A 141 18.19 21.00 -1.05
CA SER A 141 18.46 21.79 0.15
C SER A 141 18.64 20.98 1.45
N GLY A 142 18.54 19.65 1.42
CA GLY A 142 18.36 18.84 2.65
C GLY A 142 19.14 17.53 2.78
N GLY A 143 20.28 17.34 2.12
CA GLY A 143 20.89 16.00 2.03
C GLY A 143 22.42 15.93 2.13
N ALA A 144 23.02 16.38 3.24
CA ALA A 144 24.32 15.88 3.66
C ALA A 144 24.13 14.76 4.71
N SER A 145 24.08 13.51 4.26
CA SER A 145 24.65 12.39 5.02
C SER A 145 24.87 11.20 4.09
N ALA A 146 26.14 10.85 3.96
CA ALA A 146 26.65 9.66 3.28
C ALA A 146 26.11 8.36 3.91
N GLY A 147 26.00 7.32 3.09
CA GLY A 147 25.73 5.95 3.52
C GLY A 147 25.39 5.07 2.33
N GLY A 148 26.43 4.61 1.63
CA GLY A 148 26.31 3.77 0.44
C GLY A 148 25.83 2.34 0.73
N GLY A 149 25.28 1.71 -0.30
CA GLY A 149 24.88 0.32 -0.33
C GLY A 149 24.09 0.03 -1.60
N THR A 150 24.79 -0.45 -2.62
CA THR A 150 24.26 -0.97 -3.89
C THR A 150 23.33 -2.16 -3.66
N ASP A 151 22.17 -2.21 -4.32
CA ASP A 151 21.70 -3.43 -4.96
C ASP A 151 20.74 -3.13 -6.11
N GLU A 152 20.98 -3.79 -7.23
CA GLU A 152 20.24 -3.72 -8.49
C GLU A 152 19.03 -4.65 -8.42
N GLY A 153 17.89 -4.25 -8.99
CA GLY A 153 16.68 -5.08 -8.93
C GLY A 153 15.51 -4.52 -9.72
N GLU A 154 15.67 -4.57 -11.04
CA GLU A 154 14.69 -4.28 -12.09
C GLU A 154 13.32 -4.94 -11.87
N GLY A 155 12.22 -4.21 -12.12
CA GLY A 155 10.87 -4.76 -12.03
C GLY A 155 9.77 -3.77 -12.38
N GLY A 156 9.59 -3.54 -13.69
CA GLY A 156 8.60 -2.63 -14.26
C GLY A 156 7.17 -2.86 -13.74
N SER A 157 6.46 -1.74 -13.53
CA SER A 157 5.04 -1.74 -13.20
C SER A 157 4.22 -2.09 -14.46
N PRO A 158 3.40 -3.15 -14.43
CA PRO A 158 2.35 -3.32 -15.43
C PRO A 158 1.11 -2.55 -14.97
N LEU A 159 0.69 -1.62 -15.84
CA LEU A 159 -0.73 -1.24 -15.94
C LEU A 159 -1.53 -2.41 -16.50
#